data_AF-A0A1S1X1N5-F1
#
_entry.id   AF-A0A1S1X1N5-F1
#
_cell.length_a   1.000
_cell.length_b   1.000
_cell.length_c   1.000
_cell.angle_alpha   90.00
_cell.angle_beta   90.00
_cell.angle_gamma   90.00
#
_symmetry.space_group_name_H-M   'P 1'
#
loop_
_entity.id
_entity.type
_entity.pdbx_description
1 polymer ?
#
loop_
_entity_poly.entity_id
_entity_poly.type
_entity_poly.pdbx_seq_one_letter_code
_entity_poly.pdbx_strand_id
1 'polypeptide(L)'
;MSNITPFTPPTPGNEPNAGKPNHRPATVAALVELNQIIAKLQNPLTRHSPTALCLLVERLAELNQDIEQTLSASNQTLARASEGMQSLLDLLRLADGTPLPGRQLFSLLTPLHRELLLARHQLIGRV
;
A
#
# COMPACT_ATOMS: atom_id res chain seq x y z
N MET A 1 28.88 5.09 50.94
CA MET A 1 28.72 3.75 50.33
C MET A 1 27.45 3.79 49.52
N SER A 2 27.55 3.81 48.19
CA SER A 2 26.39 3.78 47.28
C SER A 2 26.63 2.70 46.24
N ASN A 3 25.73 1.73 46.23
CA ASN A 3 25.78 0.50 45.45
C ASN A 3 25.14 0.79 44.08
N ILE A 4 25.93 0.84 43.01
CA ILE A 4 25.42 1.03 41.64
C ILE A 4 25.53 -0.33 40.94
N THR A 5 24.40 -1.02 40.82
CA THR A 5 24.25 -2.17 39.93
C THR A 5 24.50 -1.76 38.48
N PRO A 6 25.31 -2.50 37.71
CA PRO A 6 25.52 -2.20 36.30
C PRO A 6 24.26 -2.53 35.48
N PHE A 7 23.92 -1.62 34.57
CA PHE A 7 22.87 -1.79 33.57
C PHE A 7 23.30 -2.91 32.60
N THR A 8 22.72 -4.10 32.74
CA THR A 8 22.79 -5.13 31.69
C THR A 8 21.81 -4.79 30.57
N PRO A 9 22.24 -4.78 29.29
CA PRO A 9 21.33 -4.59 28.17
C PRO A 9 20.42 -5.82 28.01
N PRO A 10 19.17 -5.66 27.55
CA PRO A 10 18.30 -6.80 27.34
C PRO A 10 18.82 -7.65 26.18
N THR A 11 19.09 -8.92 26.49
CA THR A 11 19.35 -10.00 25.53
C THR A 11 18.22 -10.04 24.49
N PRO A 12 18.51 -10.23 23.19
CA PRO A 12 17.48 -10.40 22.17
C PRO A 12 16.80 -11.76 22.40
N GLY A 13 15.72 -11.73 23.16
CA GLY A 13 14.84 -12.87 23.36
C GLY A 13 14.14 -13.19 22.06
N ASN A 14 14.29 -14.44 21.63
CA ASN A 14 13.47 -15.14 20.64
C ASN A 14 12.00 -14.71 20.74
N GLU A 15 11.56 -13.86 19.82
CA GLU A 15 10.17 -13.88 19.41
C GLU A 15 9.99 -15.09 18.47
N PRO A 16 9.02 -15.98 18.74
CA PRO A 16 8.61 -16.93 17.72
C PRO A 16 8.12 -16.10 16.54
N ASN A 17 8.78 -16.31 15.39
CA ASN A 17 8.48 -15.74 14.09
C ASN A 17 7.06 -16.18 13.70
N ALA A 18 6.04 -15.58 14.34
CA ALA A 18 4.64 -15.72 13.99
C ALA A 18 4.56 -15.19 12.57
N GLY A 19 4.32 -16.14 11.66
CA GLY A 19 4.61 -16.03 10.25
C GLY A 19 4.35 -14.62 9.74
N LYS A 20 5.43 -13.95 9.29
CA LYS A 20 5.29 -12.78 8.43
C LYS A 20 4.26 -13.16 7.38
N PRO A 21 3.04 -12.56 7.39
CA PRO A 21 2.15 -12.75 6.28
C PRO A 21 2.96 -12.22 5.11
N ASN A 22 3.26 -13.07 4.13
CA ASN A 22 3.92 -12.65 2.91
C ASN A 22 3.18 -11.38 2.47
N HIS A 23 3.86 -10.23 2.59
CA HIS A 23 3.29 -8.91 2.29
C HIS A 23 3.16 -8.82 0.78
N ARG A 24 2.27 -9.63 0.21
CA ARG A 24 1.82 -9.38 -1.14
C ARG A 24 0.95 -8.12 -1.07
N PRO A 25 1.16 -7.16 -1.98
CA PRO A 25 0.20 -6.09 -2.22
C PRO A 25 -1.24 -6.55 -2.09
N ALA A 26 -2.11 -5.80 -1.41
CA ALA A 26 -3.53 -6.15 -1.32
C ALA A 26 -4.12 -6.36 -2.73
N THR A 27 -3.84 -5.45 -3.66
CA THR A 27 -4.34 -5.52 -5.05
C THR A 27 -3.70 -6.64 -5.86
N VAL A 28 -2.37 -6.85 -5.78
CA VAL A 28 -1.70 -7.93 -6.53
C VAL A 28 -2.08 -9.31 -5.98
N ALA A 29 -2.24 -9.44 -4.66
CA ALA A 29 -2.75 -10.66 -4.04
C ALA A 29 -4.18 -10.96 -4.51
N ALA A 30 -5.06 -9.95 -4.48
CA ALA A 30 -6.44 -10.07 -4.96
C ALA A 30 -6.50 -10.44 -6.45
N LEU A 31 -5.66 -9.83 -7.30
CA LEU A 31 -5.56 -10.18 -8.72
C LEU A 31 -5.05 -11.61 -8.95
N VAL A 32 -4.09 -12.07 -8.14
CA VAL A 32 -3.61 -13.45 -8.21
C VAL A 32 -4.71 -14.43 -7.79
N GLU A 33 -5.46 -14.12 -6.73
CA GLU A 33 -6.58 -14.93 -6.26
C GLU A 33 -7.71 -15.00 -7.29
N LEU A 34 -8.07 -13.87 -7.88
CA LEU A 34 -9.06 -13.77 -8.96
C LEU A 34 -8.67 -14.65 -10.15
N ASN A 35 -7.42 -14.57 -10.61
CA ASN A 35 -6.92 -15.42 -11.70
C ASN A 35 -6.98 -16.92 -11.34
N GLN A 36 -6.69 -17.28 -10.09
CA GLN A 36 -6.79 -18.67 -9.65
C GLN A 36 -8.23 -19.18 -9.62
N ILE A 37 -9.19 -18.36 -9.16
CA ILE A 37 -10.60 -18.74 -9.13
C ILE A 37 -11.13 -18.89 -10.56
N ILE A 38 -10.81 -17.96 -11.46
CA ILE A 38 -11.18 -18.03 -12.87
C ILE A 38 -10.60 -19.30 -13.51
N ALA A 39 -9.32 -19.61 -13.27
CA ALA A 39 -8.69 -20.82 -13.80
C ALA A 39 -9.37 -22.11 -13.27
N LYS A 40 -9.80 -22.14 -12.00
CA LYS A 40 -10.57 -23.26 -11.43
C LYS A 40 -11.96 -23.41 -12.04
N LEU A 41 -12.62 -22.29 -12.36
CA LEU A 41 -13.93 -22.30 -13.01
C LEU A 41 -13.86 -22.70 -14.48
N GLN A 42 -12.78 -22.31 -15.18
CA GLN A 42 -12.56 -22.61 -16.58
C GLN A 42 -12.04 -24.04 -16.83
N ASN A 43 -11.54 -24.73 -15.79
CA ASN A 43 -11.02 -26.08 -15.95
C ASN A 43 -12.17 -27.10 -16.10
N PRO A 44 -12.32 -27.75 -17.27
CA PRO A 44 -13.43 -28.64 -17.57
C PRO A 44 -13.38 -29.98 -16.82
N LEU A 45 -12.23 -30.31 -16.23
CA LEU A 45 -12.06 -31.52 -15.40
C LEU A 45 -12.55 -31.32 -13.97
N THR A 46 -12.81 -30.08 -13.57
CA THR A 46 -13.27 -29.73 -12.23
C THR A 46 -14.78 -29.82 -12.16
N ARG A 47 -15.30 -30.74 -11.34
CA ARG A 47 -16.74 -30.80 -11.02
C ARG A 47 -17.01 -29.96 -9.79
N HIS A 48 -17.69 -28.83 -9.98
CA HIS A 48 -18.13 -27.98 -8.89
C HIS A 48 -19.57 -28.31 -8.53
N SER A 49 -19.87 -28.41 -7.23
CA SER A 49 -21.27 -28.43 -6.78
C SER A 49 -21.91 -27.05 -6.99
N PRO A 50 -23.24 -26.94 -7.12
CA PRO A 50 -23.92 -25.66 -7.24
C PRO A 50 -23.57 -24.68 -6.11
N THR A 51 -23.44 -25.20 -4.88
CA THR A 51 -23.03 -24.42 -3.70
C THR A 51 -21.60 -23.93 -3.80
N ALA A 52 -20.67 -24.76 -4.28
CA ALA A 52 -19.28 -24.34 -4.49
C ALA A 52 -19.15 -23.28 -5.58
N LEU A 53 -19.95 -23.36 -6.65
CA LEU A 53 -20.02 -22.31 -7.67
C LEU A 53 -20.52 -20.99 -7.08
N CYS A 54 -21.58 -21.02 -6.26
CA CYS A 54 -22.11 -19.82 -5.62
C CYS A 54 -21.03 -19.12 -4.78
N LEU A 55 -20.31 -19.87 -3.94
CA LEU A 55 -19.22 -19.33 -3.12
C LEU A 55 -18.06 -18.77 -3.95
N LEU A 56 -17.69 -19.42 -5.06
CA LEU A 56 -16.63 -18.92 -5.95
C LEU A 56 -17.04 -17.63 -6.66
N VAL A 57 -18.30 -17.52 -7.07
CA VAL A 57 -18.83 -16.31 -7.73
C VAL A 57 -18.97 -15.16 -6.72
N GLU A 58 -19.47 -15.43 -5.50
CA GLU A 58 -19.48 -14.47 -4.40
C GLU A 58 -18.07 -13.95 -4.11
N ARG A 59 -17.09 -14.86 -4.02
CA ARG A 59 -15.70 -14.49 -3.81
C ARG A 59 -15.12 -13.64 -4.95
N LEU A 60 -15.49 -13.92 -6.20
CA LEU A 60 -15.10 -13.08 -7.34
C LEU A 60 -15.69 -11.67 -7.25
N ALA A 61 -16.96 -11.55 -6.83
CA ALA A 61 -17.60 -10.26 -6.64
C ALA A 61 -16.91 -9.45 -5.53
N GLU A 62 -16.61 -10.08 -4.39
CA GLU A 62 -15.85 -9.46 -3.30
C GLU A 62 -14.46 -8.97 -3.76
N LEU A 63 -13.71 -9.82 -4.47
CA LEU A 63 -12.37 -9.48 -4.95
C LEU A 63 -12.41 -8.32 -5.96
N ASN A 64 -13.38 -8.30 -6.87
CA ASN A 64 -13.55 -7.19 -7.80
C ASN A 64 -13.84 -5.88 -7.06
N GLN A 65 -14.73 -5.91 -6.07
CA GLN A 65 -15.08 -4.73 -5.29
C GLN A 65 -13.88 -4.21 -4.48
N ASP A 66 -13.10 -5.10 -3.86
CA ASP A 66 -11.89 -4.73 -3.11
C ASP A 66 -10.80 -4.10 -4.02
N ILE A 67 -10.60 -4.67 -5.21
CA ILE A 67 -9.69 -4.12 -6.23
C ILE A 67 -10.17 -2.73 -6.66
N GLU A 68 -11.45 -2.56 -7.00
CA GLU A 68 -12.01 -1.27 -7.42
C GLU A 68 -11.87 -0.21 -6.33
N GLN A 69 -12.18 -0.56 -5.07
CA GLN A 69 -12.06 0.35 -3.94
C GLN A 69 -10.61 0.78 -3.71
N THR A 70 -9.68 -0.17 -3.78
CA THR A 70 -8.24 0.12 -3.61
C THR A 70 -7.71 1.00 -4.73
N LEU A 71 -8.10 0.73 -5.99
CA LEU A 71 -7.73 1.56 -7.14
C LEU A 71 -8.30 2.97 -7.02
N SER A 72 -9.57 3.10 -6.60
CA SER A 72 -10.22 4.40 -6.38
C SER A 72 -9.50 5.21 -5.30
N ALA A 73 -9.18 4.59 -4.16
CA ALA A 73 -8.44 5.24 -3.07
C ALA A 73 -7.03 5.69 -3.50
N SER A 74 -6.34 4.85 -4.27
CA SER A 74 -5.04 5.21 -4.84
C SER A 74 -5.16 6.36 -5.83
N ASN A 75 -6.17 6.35 -6.71
CA ASN A 75 -6.36 7.41 -7.69
C ASN A 75 -6.68 8.75 -7.03
N GLN A 76 -7.49 8.75 -5.97
CA GLN A 76 -7.73 9.95 -5.16
C GLN A 76 -6.45 10.46 -4.49
N THR A 77 -5.60 9.56 -3.99
CA THR A 77 -4.32 9.94 -3.38
C THR A 77 -3.36 10.54 -4.42
N LEU A 78 -3.31 9.96 -5.63
CA LEU A 78 -2.52 10.50 -6.74
C LEU A 78 -3.03 11.86 -7.22
N ALA A 79 -4.35 12.06 -7.27
CA ALA A 79 -4.95 13.34 -7.63
C ALA A 79 -4.52 14.46 -6.67
N ARG A 80 -4.59 14.20 -5.35
CA ARG A 80 -4.12 15.15 -4.33
C ARG A 80 -2.62 15.46 -4.46
N ALA A 81 -1.81 14.43 -4.68
CA ALA A 81 -0.37 14.63 -4.91
C ALA A 81 -0.12 15.46 -6.18
N SER A 82 -0.91 15.26 -7.24
CA SER A 82 -0.84 16.05 -8.47
C SER A 82 -1.22 17.51 -8.26
N GLU A 83 -2.30 17.78 -7.51
CA GLU A 83 -2.71 19.14 -7.13
C GLU A 83 -1.63 19.85 -6.30
N GLY A 84 -1.02 19.13 -5.36
CA GLY A 84 0.07 19.68 -4.55
C GLY A 84 1.35 19.93 -5.37
N MET A 85 1.68 19.07 -6.34
CA MET A 85 2.78 19.31 -7.28
C MET A 85 2.51 20.53 -8.18
N GLN A 86 1.27 20.69 -8.66
CA GLN A 86 0.88 21.84 -9.46
C GLN A 86 0.97 23.14 -8.65
N SER A 87 0.49 23.13 -7.40
CA SER A 87 0.60 24.26 -6.48
C SER A 87 2.07 24.63 -6.21
N LEU A 88 2.95 23.64 -6.06
CA LEU A 88 4.39 23.86 -5.91
C LEU A 88 5.00 24.47 -7.17
N LEU A 89 4.63 24.00 -8.37
CA LEU A 89 5.07 24.58 -9.63
C LEU A 89 4.63 26.04 -9.77
N ASP A 90 3.39 26.36 -9.39
CA ASP A 90 2.88 27.73 -9.47
C ASP A 90 3.58 28.66 -8.46
N LEU A 91 3.89 28.17 -7.26
CA LEU A 91 4.73 28.90 -6.30
C LEU A 91 6.14 29.15 -6.84
N LEU A 92 6.76 28.15 -7.48
CA LEU A 92 8.08 28.30 -8.09
C LEU A 92 8.07 29.29 -9.27
N ARG A 93 6.99 29.31 -10.06
CA ARG A 93 6.80 30.27 -11.15
C ARG A 93 6.57 31.69 -10.64
N LEU A 94 5.85 31.84 -9.52
CA LEU A 94 5.60 33.14 -8.88
C LEU A 94 6.85 33.69 -8.20
N ALA A 95 7.72 32.82 -7.70
CA ALA A 95 8.99 33.20 -7.07
C ALA A 95 10.03 33.69 -8.09
N ASP A 96 9.64 34.13 -9.30
CA ASP A 96 10.49 34.46 -10.44
C ASP A 96 11.76 35.23 -10.03
N GLY A 97 12.91 34.55 -10.06
CA GLY A 97 14.22 35.11 -9.69
C GLY A 97 14.54 35.20 -8.18
N THR A 98 13.64 34.78 -7.29
CA THR A 98 13.84 34.79 -5.83
C THR A 98 14.31 33.41 -5.33
N PRO A 99 15.49 33.31 -4.70
CA PRO A 99 15.99 32.03 -4.23
C PRO A 99 15.14 31.52 -3.07
N LEU A 100 14.41 30.42 -3.30
CA LEU A 100 13.70 29.71 -2.25
C LEU A 100 14.71 28.96 -1.34
N PRO A 101 14.67 29.16 -0.02
CA PRO A 101 15.50 28.42 0.91
C PRO A 101 15.27 26.92 0.75
N GLY A 102 16.34 26.12 0.64
CA GLY A 102 16.24 24.67 0.48
C GLY A 102 15.41 23.98 1.58
N ARG A 103 15.38 24.54 2.80
CA ARG A 103 14.52 24.07 3.90
C ARG A 103 13.02 24.22 3.58
N GLN A 104 12.64 25.31 2.92
CA GLN A 104 11.26 25.60 2.56
C GLN A 104 10.81 24.67 1.41
N LEU A 105 11.67 24.48 0.41
CA LEU A 105 11.47 23.47 -0.63
C LEU A 105 11.33 22.06 -0.06
N PHE A 106 12.22 21.67 0.86
CA PHE A 106 12.15 20.37 1.52
C PHE A 106 10.84 20.18 2.29
N SER A 107 10.37 21.23 3.00
CA SER A 107 9.11 21.19 3.74
C SER A 107 7.88 21.01 2.84
N LEU A 108 7.93 21.52 1.61
CA LEU A 108 6.87 21.37 0.61
C LEU A 108 6.92 20.03 -0.13
N LEU A 109 8.12 19.49 -0.38
CA LEU A 109 8.32 18.21 -1.07
C LEU A 109 8.05 16.99 -0.19
N THR A 110 8.33 17.08 1.12
CA THR A 110 8.14 15.98 2.07
C THR A 110 6.71 15.41 2.07
N PRO A 111 5.63 16.21 2.18
CA PRO A 111 4.26 15.69 2.14
C PRO A 111 3.91 15.06 0.78
N LEU A 112 4.35 15.65 -0.34
CA LEU A 112 4.14 15.09 -1.68
C LEU A 112 4.78 13.71 -1.85
N HIS A 113 6.03 13.57 -1.38
CA HIS A 113 6.73 12.30 -1.39
C HIS A 113 5.99 11.26 -0.54
N ARG A 114 5.43 11.66 0.61
CA ARG A 114 4.65 10.77 1.46
C ARG A 114 3.36 10.31 0.79
N GLU A 115 2.65 11.19 0.09
CA GLU A 115 1.43 10.83 -0.65
C GLU A 115 1.72 9.90 -1.83
N LEU A 116 2.79 10.14 -2.58
CA LEU A 116 3.23 9.23 -3.65
C LEU A 116 3.61 7.85 -3.11
N LEU A 117 4.32 7.80 -1.98
CA LEU A 117 4.59 6.54 -1.31
C LEU A 117 3.29 5.88 -0.85
N LEU A 118 2.35 6.62 -0.28
CA LEU A 118 1.07 6.07 0.18
C LEU A 118 0.25 5.48 -0.99
N ALA A 119 0.13 6.19 -2.10
CA ALA A 119 -0.53 5.69 -3.32
C ALA A 119 0.14 4.40 -3.82
N ARG A 120 1.48 4.39 -3.84
CA ARG A 120 2.25 3.19 -4.19
C ARG A 120 1.99 2.03 -3.22
N HIS A 121 1.90 2.30 -1.92
CA HIS A 121 1.59 1.28 -0.91
C HIS A 121 0.17 0.75 -1.03
N GLN A 122 -0.80 1.57 -1.42
CA GLN A 122 -2.18 1.11 -1.66
C GLN A 122 -2.22 0.13 -2.82
N LEU A 123 -1.46 0.38 -3.89
CA LEU A 123 -1.41 -0.48 -5.08
C LEU A 123 -0.51 -1.73 -4.92
N ILE A 124 0.65 -1.56 -4.28
CA ILE A 124 1.74 -2.55 -4.24
C ILE A 124 1.97 -3.08 -2.80
N GLY A 125 1.20 -2.66 -1.81
CA GLY A 125 1.45 -3.04 -0.41
C GLY A 125 2.80 -2.56 0.11
N ARG A 126 3.14 -2.96 1.34
CA ARG A 126 4.48 -2.71 1.92
C ARG A 126 5.53 -3.56 1.19
N VAL A 127 6.56 -2.91 0.67
CA VAL A 127 7.83 -3.54 0.26
C VAL A 127 8.65 -3.84 1.50
#